data_AF-A0A7X4KMZ2-F1
#
_entry.id   AF-A0A7X4KMZ2-F1
#
_cell.length_a   1.000
_cell.length_b   1.000
_cell.length_c   1.000
_cell.angle_alpha   90.00
_cell.angle_beta   90.00
_cell.angle_gamma   90.00
#
_symmetry.space_group_name_H-M   'P 1'
#
loop_
_entity.id
_entity.type
_entity.pdbx_description
1 polymer ?
#
loop_
_entity_poly.entity_id
_entity_poly.type
_entity_poly.pdbx_seq_one_letter_code
_entity_poly.pdbx_strand_id
1 'polypeptide(L)'
;MREFARLYAELDETTSTSRKLDALQAFFASAAPENAAWAVYFLAGGKPRQAVPVKLLRQYATEFAGLDEWLFDECYHAVGDLAETIAHILPAPSRRSDAGLAEWVEQRIAPLRGAAPETIREALFRYWDELETRERFLLSKLIGGGFRVGVSRLLVTRALSAIAAVDGKVIAQRLMGWTDGRVSPTAQGFLQLVSAQSADEHAQRGGQPYPFFLAHQLQAAPESLGALEDWQAEWKYDGMRAQLVCREGKNWLWSRGEELITDRFPELAALALPEGTVIDGEILVWRGADAPAPFADLQKRIARKTLSARMLGELPAVLVAYDLLEQDGADLRALPQRERRAMLEGLVAALALPALRLSPLVQAQSWEQLAGIRAESRARGVEGLMLKAASAQYGVGRTKDVGTWWKWKIDPYSVDAVLIYAQAGHGRRASLYTDYTFAVWDGEEDGRQLVPFAKAYSGLTDAEIAQVDNAIRRTTIEKFGPVRSVKPSMVFEIGFEGIALSPRHKSGIAVRFPRILRRRDDKTVEDADTLETLKGLLAGAA
;
A
#
# COMPACT_ATOMS: atom_id res chain seq x y z
N MET A 1 24.22 14.02 -0.71
CA MET A 1 22.87 14.60 -0.59
C MET A 1 22.49 15.36 -1.85
N ARG A 2 23.28 16.35 -2.26
CA ARG A 2 23.04 17.21 -3.44
C ARG A 2 22.55 16.48 -4.69
N GLU A 3 23.27 15.44 -5.12
CA GLU A 3 22.92 14.66 -6.31
C GLU A 3 21.57 13.94 -6.19
N PHE A 4 21.30 13.37 -5.01
CA PHE A 4 20.02 12.70 -4.77
C PHE A 4 18.88 13.72 -4.60
N ALA A 5 19.12 14.90 -4.04
CA ALA A 5 18.16 15.99 -3.98
C ALA A 5 17.80 16.50 -5.39
N ARG A 6 18.80 16.60 -6.27
CA ARG A 6 18.59 16.92 -7.68
C ARG A 6 17.76 15.84 -8.39
N LEU A 7 18.13 14.57 -8.23
CA LEU A 7 17.34 13.46 -8.78
C LEU A 7 15.90 13.52 -8.27
N TYR A 8 15.71 13.69 -6.96
CA TYR A 8 14.38 13.77 -6.35
C TYR A 8 13.54 14.89 -6.99
N ALA A 9 14.11 16.08 -7.16
CA ALA A 9 13.42 17.21 -7.78
C ALA A 9 13.05 16.90 -9.25
N GLU A 10 13.99 16.39 -10.05
CA GLU A 10 13.73 15.99 -11.44
C GLU A 10 12.60 14.96 -11.55
N LEU A 11 12.52 14.01 -10.60
CA LEU A 11 11.48 12.99 -10.54
C LEU A 11 10.12 13.53 -10.08
N ASP A 12 10.11 14.49 -9.15
CA ASP A 12 8.88 15.04 -8.60
C ASP A 12 8.24 16.09 -9.54
N GLU A 13 9.07 16.90 -10.19
CA GLU A 13 8.66 17.99 -11.10
C GLU A 13 8.15 17.48 -12.46
N THR A 14 8.26 16.18 -12.77
CA THR A 14 7.80 15.60 -14.04
C THR A 14 6.73 14.53 -13.89
N THR A 15 5.81 14.48 -14.85
CA THR A 15 4.84 13.38 -15.03
C THR A 15 5.29 12.38 -16.10
N SER A 16 6.30 12.73 -16.91
CA SER A 16 6.78 11.88 -18.01
C SER A 16 7.56 10.67 -17.49
N THR A 17 7.12 9.47 -17.87
CA THR A 17 7.81 8.22 -17.50
C THR A 17 9.19 8.10 -18.16
N SER A 18 9.36 8.59 -19.39
CA SER A 18 10.66 8.55 -20.07
C SER A 18 11.67 9.47 -19.39
N ARG A 19 11.31 10.73 -19.10
CA ARG A 19 12.19 11.66 -18.38
C ARG A 19 12.63 11.14 -17.03
N LYS A 20 11.72 10.49 -16.28
CA LYS A 20 12.07 9.84 -15.01
C LYS A 20 13.06 8.70 -15.21
N LEU A 21 12.87 7.89 -16.24
CA LEU A 21 13.78 6.78 -16.55
C LEU A 21 15.18 7.31 -16.90
N ASP A 22 15.26 8.35 -17.72
CA ASP A 22 16.54 8.97 -18.11
C ASP A 22 17.28 9.55 -16.90
N ALA A 23 16.56 10.26 -16.00
CA ALA A 23 17.13 10.81 -14.78
C ALA A 23 17.66 9.70 -13.84
N LEU A 24 16.91 8.60 -13.69
CA LEU A 24 17.35 7.44 -12.90
C LEU A 24 18.61 6.81 -13.48
N GLN A 25 18.66 6.59 -14.79
CA GLN A 25 19.83 6.00 -15.46
C GLN A 25 21.06 6.90 -15.32
N ALA A 26 20.90 8.21 -15.55
CA ALA A 26 21.99 9.18 -15.40
C ALA A 26 22.56 9.20 -13.98
N PHE A 27 21.68 9.17 -12.97
CA PHE A 27 22.09 9.10 -11.57
C PHE A 27 22.83 7.79 -11.27
N PHE A 28 22.24 6.63 -11.58
CA PHE A 28 22.86 5.35 -11.23
C PHE A 28 24.13 5.04 -12.02
N ALA A 29 24.33 5.63 -13.19
CA ALA A 29 25.56 5.48 -13.97
C ALA A 29 26.77 6.22 -13.35
N SER A 30 26.54 7.23 -12.51
CA SER A 30 27.59 8.09 -11.96
C SER A 30 27.70 8.08 -10.44
N ALA A 31 26.63 7.69 -9.73
CA ALA A 31 26.61 7.66 -8.28
C ALA A 31 27.58 6.62 -7.70
N ALA A 32 28.27 6.98 -6.61
CA ALA A 32 29.04 6.01 -5.84
C ALA A 32 28.14 4.86 -5.34
N PRO A 33 28.62 3.60 -5.31
CA PRO A 33 27.79 2.42 -5.01
C PRO A 33 26.97 2.51 -3.72
N GLU A 34 27.53 3.06 -2.65
CA GLU A 34 26.85 3.28 -1.36
C GLU A 34 25.69 4.28 -1.48
N ASN A 35 25.85 5.33 -2.28
CA ASN A 35 24.78 6.31 -2.53
C ASN A 35 23.70 5.70 -3.42
N ALA A 36 24.10 4.94 -4.43
CA ALA A 36 23.20 4.21 -5.31
C ALA A 36 22.37 3.18 -4.51
N ALA A 37 22.98 2.46 -3.57
CA ALA A 37 22.29 1.51 -2.70
C ALA A 37 21.13 2.16 -1.92
N TRP A 38 21.38 3.28 -1.26
CA TRP A 38 20.35 4.03 -0.54
C TRP A 38 19.32 4.68 -1.46
N ALA A 39 19.73 5.16 -2.64
CA ALA A 39 18.80 5.68 -3.63
C ALA A 39 17.85 4.57 -4.11
N VAL A 40 18.35 3.37 -4.43
CA VAL A 40 17.50 2.22 -4.77
C VAL A 40 16.53 1.91 -3.63
N TYR A 41 16.99 1.90 -2.38
CA TYR A 41 16.13 1.67 -1.21
C TYR A 41 14.95 2.64 -1.18
N PHE A 42 15.20 3.95 -1.21
CA PHE A 42 14.13 4.96 -1.13
C PHE A 42 13.22 4.97 -2.36
N LEU A 43 13.80 4.89 -3.56
CA LEU A 43 13.05 4.97 -4.81
C LEU A 43 12.23 3.70 -5.10
N ALA A 44 12.65 2.55 -4.58
CA ALA A 44 11.90 1.29 -4.67
C ALA A 44 10.78 1.14 -3.61
N GLY A 45 10.60 2.14 -2.75
CA GLY A 45 9.53 2.19 -1.75
C GLY A 45 9.96 1.90 -0.31
N GLY A 46 11.26 1.81 -0.04
CA GLY A 46 11.82 1.73 1.30
C GLY A 46 11.44 2.96 2.12
N LYS A 47 10.91 2.74 3.33
CA LYS A 47 10.38 3.81 4.17
C LYS A 47 11.42 4.24 5.21
N PRO A 48 11.89 5.49 5.20
CA PRO A 48 12.73 5.97 6.28
C PRO A 48 11.94 5.92 7.60
N ARG A 49 12.55 5.34 8.63
CA ARG A 49 12.01 5.47 10.00
C ARG A 49 12.18 6.90 10.46
N GLN A 50 11.11 7.49 11.00
CA GLN A 50 11.15 8.80 11.62
C GLN A 50 12.31 8.88 12.60
N ALA A 51 13.24 9.80 12.35
CA ALA A 51 14.43 10.01 13.16
C ALA A 51 14.19 11.12 14.20
N VAL A 52 13.43 12.14 13.84
CA VAL A 52 13.06 13.24 14.74
C VAL A 52 11.54 13.37 14.81
N PRO A 53 10.95 13.48 16.03
CA PRO A 53 9.54 13.77 16.19
C PRO A 53 9.11 15.06 15.49
N VAL A 54 7.94 15.04 14.83
CA VAL A 54 7.37 16.20 14.12
C VAL A 54 7.31 17.45 15.01
N LYS A 55 6.96 17.29 16.29
CA LYS A 55 6.91 18.40 17.26
C LYS A 55 8.26 19.11 17.39
N LEU A 56 9.35 18.35 17.48
CA LEU A 56 10.70 18.91 17.59
C LEU A 56 11.15 19.55 16.27
N LEU A 57 10.87 18.90 15.13
CA LEU A 57 11.18 19.49 13.81
C LEU A 57 10.53 20.85 13.62
N ARG A 58 9.23 20.97 13.97
CA ARG A 58 8.50 22.24 13.93
C ARG A 58 9.12 23.25 14.88
N GLN A 59 9.25 22.90 16.16
CA GLN A 59 9.79 23.80 17.19
C GLN A 59 11.15 24.37 16.78
N TYR A 60 12.08 23.50 16.38
CA TYR A 60 13.44 23.92 16.04
C TYR A 60 13.51 24.65 14.69
N ALA A 61 12.64 24.34 13.73
CA ALA A 61 12.59 25.11 12.48
C ALA A 61 12.04 26.53 12.72
N THR A 62 11.00 26.66 13.55
CA THR A 62 10.47 27.96 13.99
C THR A 62 11.55 28.77 14.70
N GLU A 63 12.27 28.13 15.63
CA GLU A 63 13.37 28.76 16.36
C GLU A 63 14.52 29.20 15.44
N PHE A 64 14.98 28.33 14.55
CA PHE A 64 16.09 28.64 13.63
C PHE A 64 15.72 29.72 12.60
N ALA A 65 14.46 29.76 12.18
CA ALA A 65 13.95 30.79 11.28
C ALA A 65 13.67 32.13 11.99
N GLY A 66 13.66 32.16 13.33
CA GLY A 66 13.31 33.35 14.11
C GLY A 66 11.85 33.79 13.93
N LEU A 67 10.93 32.84 13.73
CA LEU A 67 9.50 33.11 13.52
C LEU A 67 8.68 32.89 14.79
N ASP A 68 7.56 33.60 14.90
CA ASP A 68 6.53 33.27 15.87
C ASP A 68 5.75 32.02 15.46
N GLU A 69 5.18 31.30 16.44
CA GLU A 69 4.45 30.04 16.18
C GLU A 69 3.26 30.23 15.23
N TRP A 70 2.48 31.29 15.41
CA TRP A 70 1.31 31.57 14.57
C TRP A 70 1.69 31.82 13.11
N LEU A 71 2.86 32.42 12.85
CA LEU A 71 3.33 32.69 11.50
C LEU A 71 3.81 31.40 10.83
N PHE A 72 4.45 30.51 11.59
CA PHE A 72 4.75 29.16 11.11
C PHE A 72 3.47 28.40 10.72
N ASP A 73 2.40 28.50 11.53
CA ASP A 73 1.10 27.88 11.23
C ASP A 73 0.52 28.37 9.91
N GLU A 74 0.52 29.67 9.67
CA GLU A 74 0.04 30.25 8.41
C GLU A 74 0.88 29.77 7.21
N CYS A 75 2.22 29.73 7.34
CA CYS A 75 3.08 29.16 6.31
C CYS A 75 2.76 27.68 6.04
N TYR A 76 2.62 26.88 7.09
CA TYR A 76 2.28 25.46 6.96
C TYR A 76 0.92 25.25 6.33
N HIS A 77 -0.09 26.04 6.68
CA HIS A 77 -1.42 25.95 6.09
C HIS A 77 -1.44 26.37 4.61
N ALA A 78 -0.62 27.35 4.22
CA ALA A 78 -0.49 27.76 2.83
C ALA A 78 0.20 26.69 1.97
N VAL A 79 1.25 26.06 2.48
CA VAL A 79 2.04 25.05 1.77
C VAL A 79 1.40 23.65 1.84
N GLY A 80 0.86 23.28 2.98
CA GLY A 80 0.25 21.97 3.27
C GLY A 80 1.25 20.82 3.35
N ASP A 81 2.55 21.12 3.50
CA ASP A 81 3.62 20.16 3.73
C ASP A 81 4.69 20.72 4.66
N LEU A 82 5.03 19.95 5.71
CA LEU A 82 5.97 20.39 6.74
C LEU A 82 7.40 20.53 6.19
N ALA A 83 7.84 19.58 5.38
CA ALA A 83 9.22 19.60 4.86
C ALA A 83 9.42 20.76 3.90
N GLU A 84 8.43 21.06 3.06
CA GLU A 84 8.44 22.21 2.15
C GLU A 84 8.39 23.53 2.92
N THR A 85 7.54 23.61 3.95
CA THR A 85 7.49 24.77 4.85
C THR A 85 8.86 25.03 5.46
N ILE A 86 9.48 24.02 6.07
CA ILE A 86 10.82 24.12 6.66
C ILE A 86 11.84 24.55 5.60
N ALA A 87 11.83 23.96 4.41
CA ALA A 87 12.77 24.30 3.35
C ALA A 87 12.72 25.79 2.94
N HIS A 88 11.53 26.40 2.95
CA HIS A 88 11.32 27.78 2.52
C HIS A 88 11.52 28.83 3.60
N ILE A 89 11.18 28.54 4.86
CA ILE A 89 11.25 29.55 5.93
C ILE A 89 12.67 29.76 6.48
N LEU A 90 13.56 28.78 6.32
CA LEU A 90 14.90 28.84 6.91
C LEU A 90 15.80 29.79 6.12
N PRO A 91 16.66 30.59 6.80
CA PRO A 91 17.58 31.53 6.15
C PRO A 91 18.59 30.81 5.25
N ALA A 92 19.22 31.53 4.32
CA ALA A 92 20.23 30.93 3.43
C ALA A 92 21.38 30.28 4.24
N PRO A 93 21.88 29.09 3.81
CA PRO A 93 22.96 28.41 4.51
C PRO A 93 24.27 29.21 4.42
N SER A 94 25.06 29.25 5.50
CA SER A 94 26.39 29.87 5.49
C SER A 94 27.50 28.92 5.02
N ARG A 95 27.22 27.61 4.98
CA ARG A 95 28.16 26.55 4.59
C ARG A 95 27.59 25.68 3.49
N ARG A 96 28.43 24.81 2.93
CA ARG A 96 28.04 23.80 1.94
C ARG A 96 28.61 22.44 2.34
N SER A 97 27.84 21.39 2.08
CA SER A 97 28.21 20.01 2.35
C SER A 97 28.36 19.22 1.04
N ASP A 98 29.47 18.50 0.89
CA ASP A 98 29.66 17.54 -0.22
C ASP A 98 29.34 16.08 0.19
N ALA A 99 28.85 15.87 1.41
CA ALA A 99 28.52 14.56 1.94
C ALA A 99 27.49 13.82 1.07
N GLY A 100 27.76 12.54 0.78
CA GLY A 100 26.93 11.63 -0.03
C GLY A 100 25.60 11.28 0.64
N LEU A 101 24.67 10.69 -0.11
CA LEU A 101 23.40 10.22 0.47
C LEU A 101 23.64 9.20 1.60
N ALA A 102 24.55 8.24 1.39
CA ALA A 102 24.84 7.19 2.38
C ALA A 102 25.35 7.77 3.70
N GLU A 103 26.32 8.68 3.64
CA GLU A 103 26.85 9.38 4.81
C GLU A 103 25.74 10.12 5.58
N TRP A 104 24.86 10.83 4.86
CA TRP A 104 23.73 11.51 5.49
C TRP A 104 22.79 10.54 6.20
N VAL A 105 22.45 9.42 5.57
CA VAL A 105 21.53 8.44 6.17
C VAL A 105 22.17 7.76 7.38
N GLU A 106 23.41 7.30 7.25
CA GLU A 106 24.08 6.44 8.23
C GLU A 106 24.72 7.22 9.37
N GLN A 107 25.39 8.33 9.06
CA GLN A 107 26.21 9.06 10.03
C GLN A 107 25.53 10.31 10.57
N ARG A 108 24.52 10.86 9.88
CA ARG A 108 23.85 12.11 10.28
C ARG A 108 22.42 11.91 10.76
N ILE A 109 21.61 11.15 10.01
CA ILE A 109 20.19 10.93 10.33
C ILE A 109 20.03 9.79 11.34
N ALA A 110 20.68 8.65 11.15
CA ALA A 110 20.50 7.49 12.03
C ALA A 110 20.81 7.80 13.51
N PRO A 111 21.86 8.56 13.87
CA PRO A 111 22.15 8.90 15.27
C PRO A 111 21.10 9.80 15.95
N LEU A 112 20.24 10.50 15.20
CA LEU A 112 19.18 11.33 15.79
C LEU A 112 18.09 10.49 16.47
N ARG A 113 17.96 9.21 16.09
CA ARG A 113 16.90 8.33 16.63
C ARG A 113 17.12 8.07 18.10
N GLY A 114 16.21 8.57 18.93
CA GLY A 114 16.28 8.41 20.38
C GLY A 114 17.33 9.30 21.05
N ALA A 115 17.96 10.22 20.31
CA ALA A 115 18.85 11.22 20.88
C ALA A 115 18.08 12.22 21.76
N ALA A 116 18.78 12.87 22.68
CA ALA A 116 18.20 13.91 23.52
C ALA A 116 17.77 15.13 22.66
N PRO A 117 16.70 15.86 23.06
CA PRO A 117 16.21 17.01 22.32
C PRO A 117 17.29 18.05 21.95
N GLU A 118 18.18 18.38 22.90
CA GLU A 118 19.29 19.32 22.66
C GLU A 118 20.29 18.82 21.61
N THR A 119 20.64 17.53 21.63
CA THR A 119 21.49 16.92 20.60
C THR A 119 20.83 16.99 19.21
N ILE A 120 19.51 16.75 19.16
CA ILE A 120 18.73 16.90 17.93
C ILE A 120 18.75 18.34 17.43
N ARG A 121 18.52 19.31 18.34
CA ARG A 121 18.51 20.74 18.02
C ARG A 121 19.84 21.19 17.42
N GLU A 122 20.95 20.91 18.09
CA GLU A 122 22.30 21.27 17.62
C GLU A 122 22.60 20.65 16.26
N ALA A 123 22.25 19.37 16.08
CA ALA A 123 22.46 18.68 14.81
C ALA A 123 21.62 19.30 13.69
N LEU A 124 20.33 19.56 13.90
CA LEU A 124 19.45 20.16 12.90
C LEU A 124 19.90 21.56 12.50
N PHE A 125 20.33 22.39 13.46
CA PHE A 125 20.80 23.75 13.16
C PHE A 125 22.05 23.70 12.27
N ARG A 126 22.99 22.81 12.58
CA ARG A 126 24.16 22.57 11.73
C ARG A 126 23.75 22.06 10.33
N TYR A 127 22.83 21.10 10.26
CA TYR A 127 22.39 20.51 8.99
C TYR A 127 21.66 21.52 8.11
N TRP A 128 20.80 22.36 8.68
CA TRP A 128 20.13 23.39 7.92
C TRP A 128 21.11 24.46 7.43
N ASP A 129 22.12 24.82 8.23
CA ASP A 129 23.14 25.80 7.84
C ASP A 129 24.13 25.33 6.75
N GLU A 130 24.13 24.04 6.38
CA GLU A 130 25.00 23.49 5.30
C GLU A 130 24.25 23.02 4.05
N LEU A 131 22.91 23.08 4.05
CA LEU A 131 22.05 22.56 2.99
C LEU A 131 21.22 23.67 2.32
N GLU A 132 21.10 23.61 1.00
CA GLU A 132 20.22 24.50 0.22
C GLU A 132 18.74 24.05 0.31
N THR A 133 17.80 24.89 -0.15
CA THR A 133 16.35 24.66 -0.06
C THR A 133 15.91 23.26 -0.50
N ARG A 134 16.35 22.80 -1.68
CA ARG A 134 16.00 21.46 -2.21
C ARG A 134 16.53 20.32 -1.34
N GLU A 135 17.70 20.51 -0.75
CA GLU A 135 18.34 19.50 0.10
C GLU A 135 17.70 19.49 1.49
N ARG A 136 17.35 20.67 2.05
CA ARG A 136 16.58 20.81 3.29
C ARG A 136 15.21 20.16 3.18
N PHE A 137 14.55 20.34 2.04
CA PHE A 137 13.29 19.68 1.73
C PHE A 137 13.43 18.16 1.81
N LEU A 138 14.38 17.60 1.05
CA LEU A 138 14.65 16.17 1.05
C LEU A 138 15.06 15.64 2.44
N LEU A 139 15.96 16.34 3.14
CA LEU A 139 16.39 15.97 4.49
C LEU A 139 15.19 15.90 5.44
N SER A 140 14.33 16.92 5.41
CA SER A 140 13.14 16.99 6.26
C SER A 140 12.15 15.86 5.97
N LYS A 141 12.01 15.45 4.69
CA LYS A 141 11.24 14.26 4.30
C LYS A 141 11.84 12.97 4.86
N LEU A 142 13.17 12.81 4.80
CA LEU A 142 13.87 11.63 5.30
C LEU A 142 13.81 11.54 6.83
N ILE A 143 14.10 12.63 7.53
CA ILE A 143 14.08 12.68 9.00
C ILE A 143 12.67 12.52 9.55
N GLY A 144 11.67 13.17 8.93
CA GLY A 144 10.28 13.11 9.37
C GLY A 144 9.58 11.79 9.07
N GLY A 145 10.18 10.90 8.26
CA GLY A 145 9.58 9.65 7.79
C GLY A 145 8.51 9.85 6.69
N GLY A 146 8.40 11.08 6.16
CA GLY A 146 7.41 11.49 5.16
C GLY A 146 7.88 11.35 3.72
N PHE A 147 9.02 10.70 3.47
CA PHE A 147 9.58 10.53 2.13
C PHE A 147 8.62 9.77 1.22
N ARG A 148 8.27 10.40 0.10
CA ARG A 148 7.53 9.83 -1.02
C ARG A 148 8.04 10.50 -2.29
N VAL A 149 8.11 9.74 -3.37
CA VAL A 149 8.46 10.25 -4.69
C VAL A 149 7.60 9.53 -5.72
N GLY A 150 7.21 10.22 -6.80
CA GLY A 150 6.37 9.67 -7.86
C GLY A 150 7.11 8.68 -8.78
N VAL A 151 7.86 7.74 -8.22
CA VAL A 151 8.60 6.69 -8.95
C VAL A 151 8.10 5.32 -8.50
N SER A 152 7.77 4.47 -9.46
CA SER A 152 7.43 3.09 -9.18
C SER A 152 8.69 2.23 -9.10
N ARG A 153 8.64 1.17 -8.30
CA ARG A 153 9.69 0.16 -8.28
C ARG A 153 10.00 -0.40 -9.65
N LEU A 154 8.98 -0.61 -10.50
CA LEU A 154 9.16 -1.03 -11.89
C LEU A 154 10.07 -0.09 -12.67
N LEU A 155 9.97 1.22 -12.45
CA LEU A 155 10.82 2.19 -13.12
C LEU A 155 12.27 2.13 -12.62
N VAL A 156 12.48 1.92 -11.32
CA VAL A 156 13.81 1.65 -10.75
C VAL A 156 14.40 0.37 -11.35
N THR A 157 13.63 -0.72 -11.38
CA THR A 157 14.03 -1.99 -12.01
C THR A 157 14.44 -1.80 -13.47
N ARG A 158 13.67 -1.03 -14.26
CA ARG A 158 14.01 -0.71 -15.66
C ARG A 158 15.30 0.11 -15.78
N ALA A 159 15.51 1.08 -14.89
CA ALA A 159 16.75 1.88 -14.90
C ALA A 159 17.97 1.00 -14.59
N LEU A 160 17.89 0.18 -13.53
CA LEU A 160 18.96 -0.75 -13.14
C LEU A 160 19.23 -1.82 -14.20
N SER A 161 18.17 -2.37 -14.81
CA SER A 161 18.28 -3.32 -15.93
C SER A 161 19.02 -2.72 -17.12
N ALA A 162 18.73 -1.46 -17.46
CA ALA A 162 19.39 -0.76 -18.56
C ALA A 162 20.88 -0.50 -18.30
N ILE A 163 21.26 -0.02 -17.11
CA ILE A 163 22.68 0.25 -16.80
C ILE A 163 23.49 -1.04 -16.61
N ALA A 164 22.85 -2.11 -16.15
CA ALA A 164 23.50 -3.40 -15.89
C ALA A 164 23.56 -4.31 -17.13
N ALA A 165 22.76 -4.01 -18.17
CA ALA A 165 22.47 -4.91 -19.28
C ALA A 165 21.99 -6.31 -18.80
N VAL A 166 21.16 -6.33 -17.76
CA VAL A 166 20.58 -7.54 -17.16
C VAL A 166 19.06 -7.54 -17.35
N ASP A 167 18.47 -8.72 -17.56
CA ASP A 167 17.01 -8.86 -17.70
C ASP A 167 16.26 -8.26 -16.49
N GLY A 168 15.23 -7.45 -16.77
CA GLY A 168 14.45 -6.77 -15.73
C GLY A 168 13.79 -7.71 -14.73
N LYS A 169 13.46 -8.95 -15.11
CA LYS A 169 12.91 -9.99 -14.20
C LYS A 169 13.96 -10.44 -13.19
N VAL A 170 15.24 -10.51 -13.59
CA VAL A 170 16.36 -10.82 -12.69
C VAL A 170 16.58 -9.68 -11.71
N ILE A 171 16.61 -8.43 -12.17
CA ILE A 171 16.71 -7.26 -11.28
C ILE A 171 15.50 -7.20 -10.32
N ALA A 172 14.28 -7.42 -10.81
CA ALA A 172 13.09 -7.44 -9.97
C ALA A 172 13.17 -8.51 -8.87
N GLN A 173 13.69 -9.70 -9.22
CA GLN A 173 13.97 -10.78 -8.29
C GLN A 173 14.99 -10.36 -7.23
N ARG A 174 16.14 -9.83 -7.63
CA ARG A 174 17.21 -9.42 -6.70
C ARG A 174 16.77 -8.31 -5.74
N LEU A 175 15.86 -7.44 -6.17
CA LEU A 175 15.29 -6.39 -5.32
C LEU A 175 14.36 -6.92 -4.23
N MET A 176 13.92 -8.18 -4.28
CA MET A 176 12.98 -8.72 -3.30
C MET A 176 13.58 -8.68 -1.89
N GLY A 177 12.88 -8.01 -0.96
CA GLY A 177 13.38 -7.80 0.40
C GLY A 177 14.43 -6.70 0.54
N TRP A 178 14.86 -6.04 -0.55
CA TRP A 178 15.79 -4.89 -0.49
C TRP A 178 15.24 -3.74 0.36
N THR A 179 13.91 -3.60 0.39
CA THR A 179 13.21 -2.56 1.16
C THR A 179 12.80 -3.01 2.57
N ASP A 180 13.16 -4.23 3.00
CA ASP A 180 12.91 -4.67 4.37
C ASP A 180 13.69 -3.78 5.36
N GLY A 181 13.00 -3.25 6.37
CA GLY A 181 13.61 -2.36 7.36
C GLY A 181 14.62 -3.02 8.30
N ARG A 182 14.87 -4.33 8.19
CA ARG A 182 15.95 -5.06 8.87
C ARG A 182 17.23 -5.12 8.03
N VAL A 183 17.13 -4.94 6.72
CA VAL A 183 18.27 -4.97 5.79
C VAL A 183 18.82 -3.56 5.62
N SER A 184 20.13 -3.41 5.77
CA SER A 184 20.81 -2.15 5.45
C SER A 184 21.34 -2.22 4.02
N PRO A 185 21.02 -1.25 3.14
CA PRO A 185 21.67 -1.11 1.85
C PRO A 185 23.19 -0.96 2.03
N THR A 186 23.97 -1.59 1.16
CA THR A 186 25.43 -1.48 1.15
C THR A 186 25.95 -1.32 -0.27
N ALA A 187 27.15 -0.77 -0.41
CA ALA A 187 27.87 -0.68 -1.69
C ALA A 187 27.97 -2.06 -2.37
N GLN A 188 28.38 -3.09 -1.62
CA GLN A 188 28.48 -4.46 -2.13
C GLN A 188 27.12 -5.01 -2.59
N GLY A 189 26.06 -4.79 -1.81
CA GLY A 189 24.71 -5.21 -2.19
C GLY A 189 24.22 -4.55 -3.48
N PHE A 190 24.55 -3.26 -3.69
CA PHE A 190 24.23 -2.58 -4.95
C PHE A 190 25.03 -3.16 -6.12
N LEU A 191 26.32 -3.42 -5.95
CA LEU A 191 27.15 -4.04 -6.99
C LEU A 191 26.65 -5.45 -7.37
N GLN A 192 26.17 -6.22 -6.40
CA GLN A 192 25.51 -7.51 -6.63
C GLN A 192 24.16 -7.36 -7.34
N LEU A 193 23.37 -6.33 -6.99
CA LEU A 193 22.11 -6.03 -7.68
C LEU A 193 22.32 -5.86 -9.19
N VAL A 194 23.38 -5.15 -9.59
CA VAL A 194 23.67 -4.81 -11.00
C VAL A 194 24.70 -5.72 -11.66
N SER A 195 25.14 -6.80 -11.00
CA SER A 195 26.14 -7.71 -11.59
C SER A 195 25.57 -8.51 -12.75
N ALA A 196 26.42 -9.01 -13.65
CA ALA A 196 26.00 -10.00 -14.64
C ALA A 196 25.32 -11.20 -13.97
N GLN A 197 24.37 -11.83 -14.66
CA GLN A 197 23.70 -13.03 -14.17
C GLN A 197 24.67 -14.20 -14.08
N SER A 198 24.63 -14.96 -12.98
CA SER A 198 25.39 -16.21 -12.81
C SER A 198 24.46 -17.41 -12.83
N ALA A 199 24.99 -18.59 -13.18
CA ALA A 199 24.22 -19.83 -13.19
C ALA A 199 23.80 -20.26 -11.77
N ASP A 200 24.63 -19.98 -10.76
CA ASP A 200 24.40 -20.36 -9.36
C ASP A 200 23.45 -19.42 -8.62
N GLU A 201 23.02 -18.33 -9.26
CA GLU A 201 22.23 -17.27 -8.63
C GLU A 201 20.91 -17.80 -8.05
N HIS A 202 20.31 -18.84 -8.65
CA HIS A 202 19.10 -19.45 -8.12
C HIS A 202 19.33 -20.20 -6.80
N ALA A 203 20.43 -20.94 -6.69
CA ALA A 203 20.80 -21.67 -5.48
C ALA A 203 21.23 -20.72 -4.34
N GLN A 204 21.72 -19.53 -4.66
CA GLN A 204 22.25 -18.55 -3.70
C GLN A 204 21.19 -17.60 -3.11
N ARG A 205 19.90 -17.80 -3.40
CA ARG A 205 18.83 -16.85 -2.99
C ARG A 205 18.45 -16.92 -1.51
N GLY A 206 18.87 -17.98 -0.80
CA GLY A 206 18.43 -18.26 0.57
C GLY A 206 16.92 -18.08 0.72
N GLY A 207 16.49 -17.43 1.79
CA GLY A 207 15.08 -17.18 2.07
C GLY A 207 14.35 -16.15 1.19
N GLN A 208 14.96 -15.61 0.12
CA GLN A 208 14.35 -14.54 -0.68
C GLN A 208 13.09 -15.03 -1.44
N PRO A 209 11.98 -14.25 -1.46
CA PRO A 209 10.76 -14.61 -2.17
C PRO A 209 10.85 -14.29 -3.66
N TYR A 210 9.91 -14.82 -4.44
CA TYR A 210 9.69 -14.41 -5.83
C TYR A 210 8.87 -13.11 -5.90
N PRO A 211 9.06 -12.24 -6.91
CA PRO A 211 8.19 -11.11 -7.16
C PRO A 211 6.75 -11.56 -7.36
N PHE A 212 5.81 -10.95 -6.65
CA PHE A 212 4.40 -11.35 -6.70
C PHE A 212 3.74 -11.04 -8.05
N PHE A 213 3.01 -12.00 -8.61
CA PHE A 213 2.15 -11.79 -9.77
C PHE A 213 0.84 -11.10 -9.36
N LEU A 214 0.47 -10.01 -10.01
CA LEU A 214 -0.63 -9.14 -9.60
C LEU A 214 -1.80 -9.17 -10.59
N ALA A 215 -3.00 -9.38 -10.05
CA ALA A 215 -4.23 -9.36 -10.83
C ALA A 215 -4.69 -7.95 -11.24
N HIS A 216 -5.48 -7.92 -12.31
CA HIS A 216 -6.22 -6.77 -12.82
C HIS A 216 -7.66 -6.76 -12.30
N GLN A 217 -8.28 -5.58 -12.15
CA GLN A 217 -9.71 -5.51 -11.84
C GLN A 217 -10.52 -5.88 -13.09
N LEU A 218 -11.42 -6.85 -12.97
CA LEU A 218 -12.39 -7.10 -14.04
C LEU A 218 -13.50 -6.04 -13.94
N GLN A 219 -13.64 -5.23 -14.98
CA GLN A 219 -14.69 -4.22 -15.12
C GLN A 219 -15.69 -4.59 -16.22
N ALA A 220 -15.26 -5.31 -17.24
CA ALA A 220 -16.13 -5.83 -18.30
C ALA A 220 -16.91 -7.05 -17.81
N ALA A 221 -17.96 -7.40 -18.55
CA ALA A 221 -18.70 -8.63 -18.34
C ALA A 221 -17.75 -9.85 -18.49
N PRO A 222 -17.85 -10.87 -17.62
CA PRO A 222 -16.90 -11.99 -17.60
C PRO A 222 -16.89 -12.79 -18.91
N GLU A 223 -17.97 -12.77 -19.68
CA GLU A 223 -18.08 -13.41 -20.99
C GLU A 223 -17.06 -12.84 -22.00
N SER A 224 -16.61 -11.60 -21.80
CA SER A 224 -15.54 -11.00 -22.61
C SER A 224 -14.18 -11.70 -22.47
N LEU A 225 -14.02 -12.57 -21.46
CA LEU A 225 -12.80 -13.34 -21.22
C LEU A 225 -12.71 -14.63 -22.06
N GLY A 226 -13.77 -14.98 -22.80
CA GLY A 226 -13.83 -16.21 -23.62
C GLY A 226 -14.52 -17.38 -22.91
N ALA A 227 -14.10 -18.60 -23.23
CA ALA A 227 -14.69 -19.81 -22.69
C ALA A 227 -14.30 -19.99 -21.21
N LEU A 228 -15.26 -20.39 -20.35
CA LEU A 228 -15.02 -20.56 -18.92
C LEU A 228 -13.94 -21.61 -18.62
N GLU A 229 -13.82 -22.66 -19.45
CA GLU A 229 -12.83 -23.74 -19.30
C GLU A 229 -11.37 -23.28 -19.44
N ASP A 230 -11.13 -22.13 -20.07
CA ASP A 230 -9.81 -21.51 -20.14
C ASP A 230 -9.41 -20.81 -18.83
N TRP A 231 -10.31 -20.78 -17.84
CA TRP A 231 -10.15 -20.05 -16.58
C TRP A 231 -10.33 -20.94 -15.36
N GLN A 232 -9.40 -20.80 -14.43
CA GLN A 232 -9.52 -21.32 -13.08
C GLN A 232 -10.15 -20.26 -12.19
N ALA A 233 -11.28 -20.59 -11.55
CA ALA A 233 -11.94 -19.73 -10.57
C ALA A 233 -11.62 -20.18 -9.14
N GLU A 234 -11.23 -19.24 -8.29
CA GLU A 234 -10.98 -19.44 -6.85
C GLU A 234 -11.61 -18.31 -6.04
N TRP A 235 -11.90 -18.55 -4.77
CA TRP A 235 -12.35 -17.48 -3.89
C TRP A 235 -11.28 -16.40 -3.73
N LYS A 236 -11.71 -15.15 -3.82
CA LYS A 236 -10.86 -14.00 -3.48
C LYS A 236 -10.92 -13.75 -1.98
N TYR A 237 -10.00 -14.36 -1.25
CA TYR A 237 -9.90 -14.18 0.20
C TYR A 237 -9.58 -12.73 0.63
N ASP A 238 -10.08 -12.35 1.81
CA ASP A 238 -9.78 -11.09 2.51
C ASP A 238 -8.78 -11.39 3.65
N GLY A 239 -7.50 -11.50 3.30
CA GLY A 239 -6.43 -11.93 4.21
C GLY A 239 -5.15 -11.14 4.02
N MET A 240 -4.04 -11.77 4.38
CA MET A 240 -2.71 -11.25 4.05
C MET A 240 -1.96 -12.21 3.11
N ARG A 241 -1.88 -11.84 1.83
CA ARG A 241 -1.07 -12.54 0.84
C ARG A 241 0.38 -12.69 1.29
N ALA A 242 0.88 -13.92 1.22
CA ALA A 242 2.25 -14.25 1.56
C ALA A 242 2.81 -15.38 0.69
N GLN A 243 4.12 -15.34 0.49
CA GLN A 243 4.88 -16.48 0.01
C GLN A 243 5.54 -17.20 1.19
N LEU A 244 5.38 -18.51 1.25
CA LEU A 244 6.08 -19.41 2.16
C LEU A 244 7.23 -20.07 1.40
N VAL A 245 8.45 -19.70 1.76
CA VAL A 245 9.70 -20.14 1.13
C VAL A 245 10.37 -21.14 2.07
N CYS A 246 10.58 -22.38 1.62
CA CYS A 246 11.32 -23.42 2.33
C CYS A 246 12.64 -23.70 1.62
N ARG A 247 13.75 -23.24 2.22
CA ARG A 247 15.12 -23.45 1.74
C ARG A 247 16.09 -23.47 2.93
N GLU A 248 17.29 -24.00 2.77
CA GLU A 248 18.32 -24.12 3.81
C GLU A 248 17.79 -24.70 5.14
N GLY A 249 16.82 -25.63 5.06
CA GLY A 249 16.17 -26.22 6.23
C GLY A 249 15.33 -25.24 7.07
N LYS A 250 14.91 -24.11 6.49
CA LYS A 250 14.12 -23.07 7.17
C LYS A 250 12.94 -22.61 6.31
N ASN A 251 11.90 -22.15 7.01
CA ASN A 251 10.77 -21.49 6.39
C ASN A 251 10.81 -19.99 6.61
N TRP A 252 10.67 -19.22 5.53
CA TRP A 252 10.45 -17.79 5.57
C TRP A 252 9.07 -17.46 5.04
N LEU A 253 8.35 -16.62 5.78
CA LEU A 253 7.12 -16.02 5.27
C LEU A 253 7.40 -14.58 4.86
N TRP A 254 7.06 -14.27 3.63
CA TRP A 254 7.15 -12.92 3.08
C TRP A 254 5.77 -12.41 2.75
N SER A 255 5.40 -11.26 3.30
CA SER A 255 4.18 -10.59 2.88
C SER A 255 4.34 -10.02 1.47
N ARG A 256 3.22 -9.76 0.80
CA ARG A 256 3.20 -8.99 -0.46
C ARG A 256 3.92 -7.63 -0.37
N GLY A 257 3.95 -7.02 0.82
CA GLY A 257 4.67 -5.77 1.06
C GLY A 257 6.19 -5.93 1.18
N GLU A 258 6.72 -7.13 0.94
CA GLU A 258 8.14 -7.50 1.04
C GLU A 258 8.72 -7.32 2.45
N GLU A 259 7.86 -7.44 3.45
CA GLU A 259 8.27 -7.56 4.83
C GLU A 259 8.43 -9.04 5.16
N LEU A 260 9.55 -9.42 5.76
CA LEU A 260 9.71 -10.73 6.39
C LEU A 260 8.77 -10.82 7.60
N ILE A 261 7.85 -11.77 7.59
CA ILE A 261 6.76 -11.90 8.59
C ILE A 261 6.82 -13.20 9.39
N THR A 262 7.88 -14.01 9.22
CA THR A 262 8.05 -15.33 9.85
C THR A 262 7.72 -15.33 11.34
N ASP A 263 8.27 -14.37 12.10
CA ASP A 263 8.08 -14.27 13.56
C ASP A 263 6.62 -14.00 13.98
N ARG A 264 5.79 -13.47 13.06
CA ARG A 264 4.36 -13.23 13.31
C ARG A 264 3.50 -14.47 13.06
N PHE A 265 4.05 -15.51 12.44
CA PHE A 265 3.35 -16.74 12.07
C PHE A 265 4.16 -17.99 12.40
N PRO A 266 4.48 -18.23 13.70
CA PRO A 266 5.31 -19.36 14.11
C PRO A 266 4.72 -20.72 13.72
N GLU A 267 3.40 -20.87 13.70
CA GLU A 267 2.74 -22.11 13.27
C GLU A 267 2.91 -22.40 11.77
N LEU A 268 3.07 -21.35 10.94
CA LEU A 268 3.37 -21.50 9.51
C LEU A 268 4.87 -21.68 9.29
N ALA A 269 5.69 -21.01 10.09
CA ALA A 269 7.15 -21.17 10.06
C ALA A 269 7.60 -22.58 10.47
N ALA A 270 6.80 -23.28 11.30
CA ALA A 270 7.08 -24.63 11.77
C ALA A 270 6.59 -25.75 10.84
N LEU A 271 5.99 -25.43 9.67
CA LEU A 271 5.49 -26.46 8.75
C LEU A 271 6.65 -27.31 8.19
N ALA A 272 6.52 -28.62 8.24
CA ALA A 272 7.48 -29.53 7.62
C ALA A 272 7.23 -29.59 6.11
N LEU A 273 7.88 -28.70 5.35
CA LEU A 273 7.84 -28.68 3.90
C LEU A 273 9.07 -29.37 3.29
N PRO A 274 8.96 -29.95 2.08
CA PRO A 274 10.14 -30.38 1.32
C PRO A 274 11.08 -29.20 1.04
N GLU A 275 12.38 -29.46 1.10
CA GLU A 275 13.42 -28.47 0.76
C GLU A 275 13.26 -27.99 -0.69
N GLY A 276 13.44 -26.68 -0.92
CA GLY A 276 13.25 -26.09 -2.25
C GLY A 276 11.78 -25.97 -2.64
N THR A 277 10.92 -25.60 -1.69
CA THR A 277 9.48 -25.39 -1.91
C THR A 277 9.12 -23.92 -1.75
N VAL A 278 8.40 -23.34 -2.72
CA VAL A 278 7.84 -21.99 -2.58
C VAL A 278 6.36 -21.98 -2.92
N ILE A 279 5.53 -21.61 -1.96
CA ILE A 279 4.06 -21.57 -2.08
C ILE A 279 3.59 -20.13 -2.01
N ASP A 280 2.70 -19.71 -2.91
CA ASP A 280 1.97 -18.45 -2.84
C ASP A 280 0.54 -18.69 -2.34
N GLY A 281 0.10 -17.88 -1.39
CA GLY A 281 -1.15 -18.10 -0.69
C GLY A 281 -1.66 -16.87 0.07
N GLU A 282 -2.79 -17.06 0.73
CA GLU A 282 -3.39 -16.07 1.61
C GLU A 282 -3.33 -16.55 3.07
N ILE A 283 -2.76 -15.74 3.96
CA ILE A 283 -2.82 -16.01 5.39
C ILE A 283 -4.18 -15.54 5.92
N LEU A 284 -4.89 -16.43 6.60
CA LEU A 284 -6.21 -16.22 7.17
C LEU A 284 -6.28 -16.73 8.60
N VAL A 285 -7.20 -16.18 9.41
CA VAL A 285 -7.55 -16.78 10.71
C VAL A 285 -8.65 -17.81 10.48
N TRP A 286 -8.50 -19.02 11.03
CA TRP A 286 -9.43 -20.12 10.76
C TRP A 286 -9.73 -20.96 12.02
N ARG A 287 -10.92 -20.82 12.59
CA ARG A 287 -11.33 -21.44 13.87
C ARG A 287 -12.05 -22.80 13.70
N GLY A 288 -11.61 -23.62 12.75
CA GLY A 288 -12.21 -24.93 12.47
C GLY A 288 -13.60 -24.92 11.80
N ALA A 289 -14.13 -23.76 11.40
CA ALA A 289 -15.37 -23.63 10.63
C ALA A 289 -15.16 -23.95 9.12
N ASP A 290 -16.21 -23.89 8.31
CA ASP A 290 -16.12 -24.03 6.85
C ASP A 290 -15.63 -22.77 6.12
N ALA A 291 -15.53 -21.64 6.83
CA ALA A 291 -15.17 -20.34 6.29
C ALA A 291 -14.08 -19.64 7.14
N PRO A 292 -13.28 -18.74 6.54
CA PRO A 292 -12.31 -17.95 7.28
C PRO A 292 -13.00 -16.96 8.24
N ALA A 293 -12.32 -16.62 9.33
CA ALA A 293 -12.74 -15.52 10.19
C ALA A 293 -12.56 -14.17 9.46
N PRO A 294 -13.31 -13.11 9.83
CA PRO A 294 -13.18 -11.80 9.23
C PRO A 294 -11.75 -11.23 9.33
N PHE A 295 -11.33 -10.45 8.33
CA PHE A 295 -9.98 -9.85 8.28
C PHE A 295 -9.62 -9.05 9.56
N ALA A 296 -10.60 -8.44 10.23
CA ALA A 296 -10.40 -7.73 11.49
C ALA A 296 -9.76 -8.60 12.59
N ASP A 297 -10.01 -9.91 12.58
CA ASP A 297 -9.37 -10.85 13.50
C ASP A 297 -7.90 -11.06 13.16
N LEU A 298 -7.54 -11.15 11.88
CA LEU A 298 -6.14 -11.20 11.45
C LEU A 298 -5.40 -9.88 11.75
N GLN A 299 -6.08 -8.73 11.64
CA GLN A 299 -5.49 -7.42 11.97
C GLN A 299 -5.01 -7.31 13.42
N LYS A 300 -5.71 -7.96 14.37
CA LYS A 300 -5.30 -8.01 15.79
C LYS A 300 -3.91 -8.64 15.96
N ARG A 301 -3.49 -9.45 14.99
CA ARG A 301 -2.24 -10.20 14.97
C ARG A 301 -1.14 -9.53 14.16
N ILE A 302 -1.44 -9.05 12.94
CA ILE A 302 -0.45 -8.43 12.03
C ILE A 302 0.32 -7.29 12.69
N ALA A 303 -0.35 -6.49 13.53
CA ALA A 303 0.23 -5.31 14.17
C ALA A 303 1.10 -5.62 15.41
N ARG A 304 1.14 -6.87 15.87
CA ARG A 304 1.81 -7.25 17.13
C ARG A 304 3.21 -7.78 16.86
N LYS A 305 4.19 -7.28 17.62
CA LYS A 305 5.57 -7.77 17.60
C LYS A 305 5.79 -8.97 18.52
N THR A 306 5.01 -9.07 19.59
CA THR A 306 5.02 -10.17 20.56
C THR A 306 3.67 -10.87 20.55
N LEU A 307 3.69 -12.19 20.41
CA LEU A 307 2.49 -13.04 20.36
C LEU A 307 2.42 -13.88 21.63
N SER A 308 1.30 -13.81 22.34
CA SER A 308 1.05 -14.68 23.50
C SER A 308 0.48 -16.02 23.05
N ALA A 309 0.71 -17.08 23.82
CA ALA A 309 0.12 -18.40 23.57
C ALA A 309 -1.42 -18.34 23.46
N ARG A 310 -2.05 -17.49 24.31
CA ARG A 310 -3.48 -17.21 24.25
C ARG A 310 -3.92 -16.67 22.88
N MET A 311 -3.18 -15.71 22.33
CA MET A 311 -3.52 -15.13 21.03
C MET A 311 -3.39 -16.15 19.90
N LEU A 312 -2.36 -16.99 19.92
CA LEU A 312 -2.18 -18.06 18.94
C LEU A 312 -3.34 -19.07 18.99
N GLY A 313 -3.86 -19.38 20.18
CA GLY A 313 -5.03 -20.24 20.35
C GLY A 313 -6.35 -19.60 19.91
N GLU A 314 -6.56 -18.31 20.17
CA GLU A 314 -7.80 -17.59 19.80
C GLU A 314 -7.87 -17.21 18.31
N LEU A 315 -6.70 -17.01 17.69
CA LEU A 315 -6.51 -16.53 16.32
C LEU A 315 -5.56 -17.43 15.51
N PRO A 316 -5.86 -18.74 15.38
CA PRO A 316 -5.01 -19.68 14.65
C PRO A 316 -4.92 -19.26 13.18
N ALA A 317 -3.70 -19.10 12.65
CA ALA A 317 -3.52 -18.79 11.24
C ALA A 317 -3.32 -20.05 10.40
N VAL A 318 -3.85 -19.98 9.19
CA VAL A 318 -3.61 -20.96 8.12
C VAL A 318 -3.10 -20.22 6.88
N LEU A 319 -2.30 -20.88 6.08
CA LEU A 319 -1.99 -20.47 4.72
C LEU A 319 -2.95 -21.19 3.77
N VAL A 320 -3.84 -20.45 3.11
CA VAL A 320 -4.62 -20.97 1.99
C VAL A 320 -3.80 -20.79 0.71
N ALA A 321 -3.15 -21.88 0.30
CA ALA A 321 -2.27 -21.95 -0.85
C ALA A 321 -3.07 -21.99 -2.16
N TYR A 322 -2.62 -21.24 -3.16
CA TYR A 322 -3.26 -21.17 -4.48
C TYR A 322 -2.27 -21.18 -5.66
N ASP A 323 -0.97 -21.21 -5.39
CA ASP A 323 0.06 -21.44 -6.41
C ASP A 323 1.32 -22.10 -5.81
N LEU A 324 2.06 -22.84 -6.66
CA LEU A 324 3.34 -23.45 -6.33
C LEU A 324 4.39 -22.90 -7.31
N LEU A 325 5.38 -22.19 -6.77
CA LEU A 325 6.38 -21.45 -7.54
C LEU A 325 7.70 -22.20 -7.64
N GLU A 326 7.97 -23.10 -6.69
CA GLU A 326 9.18 -23.91 -6.65
C GLU A 326 8.87 -25.25 -6.01
N GLN A 327 9.47 -26.31 -6.55
CA GLN A 327 9.43 -27.67 -5.98
C GLN A 327 10.77 -28.35 -6.22
N ASP A 328 11.32 -28.99 -5.20
CA ASP A 328 12.64 -29.65 -5.23
C ASP A 328 13.77 -28.75 -5.77
N GLY A 329 13.65 -27.44 -5.52
CA GLY A 329 14.61 -26.43 -5.98
C GLY A 329 14.50 -26.08 -7.47
N ALA A 330 13.42 -26.47 -8.17
CA ALA A 330 13.16 -26.06 -9.55
C ALA A 330 12.14 -24.91 -9.62
N ASP A 331 12.49 -23.80 -10.28
CA ASP A 331 11.58 -22.66 -10.54
C ASP A 331 10.47 -23.06 -11.52
N LEU A 332 9.23 -23.15 -11.02
CA LEU A 332 8.06 -23.60 -11.79
C LEU A 332 7.32 -22.44 -12.46
N ARG A 333 7.72 -21.18 -12.26
CA ARG A 333 6.95 -20.00 -12.68
C ARG A 333 6.71 -19.93 -14.19
N ALA A 334 7.57 -20.52 -14.99
CA ALA A 334 7.42 -20.60 -16.45
C ALA A 334 6.37 -21.62 -16.91
N LEU A 335 5.96 -22.56 -16.05
CA LEU A 335 4.90 -23.53 -16.36
C LEU A 335 3.53 -22.86 -16.36
N PRO A 336 2.55 -23.38 -17.14
CA PRO A 336 1.15 -22.95 -17.08
C PRO A 336 0.51 -23.10 -15.68
N GLN A 337 -0.46 -22.24 -15.37
CA GLN A 337 -1.21 -22.22 -14.10
C GLN A 337 -1.78 -23.60 -13.75
N ARG A 338 -2.37 -24.29 -14.74
CA ARG A 338 -2.96 -25.62 -14.54
C ARG A 338 -1.96 -26.68 -14.09
N GLU A 339 -0.71 -26.60 -14.56
CA GLU A 339 0.33 -27.55 -14.20
C GLU A 339 0.83 -27.28 -12.79
N ARG A 340 1.13 -26.01 -12.47
CA ARG A 340 1.51 -25.60 -11.10
C ARG A 340 0.42 -25.92 -10.10
N ARG A 341 -0.86 -25.78 -10.50
CA ARG A 341 -2.02 -26.13 -9.69
C ARG A 341 -2.08 -27.63 -9.37
N ALA A 342 -1.90 -28.50 -10.37
CA ALA A 342 -1.89 -29.94 -10.16
C ALA A 342 -0.74 -30.38 -9.23
N MET A 343 0.44 -29.75 -9.37
CA MET A 343 1.59 -30.00 -8.49
C MET A 343 1.30 -29.54 -7.04
N LEU A 344 0.67 -28.37 -6.87
CA LEU A 344 0.23 -27.88 -5.57
C LEU A 344 -0.77 -28.81 -4.90
N GLU A 345 -1.73 -29.33 -5.67
CA GLU A 345 -2.74 -30.30 -5.18
C GLU A 345 -2.07 -31.56 -4.65
N GLY A 346 -1.13 -32.13 -5.40
CA GLY A 346 -0.34 -33.28 -4.96
C GLY A 346 0.46 -33.00 -3.69
N LEU A 347 1.14 -31.85 -3.62
CA LEU A 347 1.92 -31.45 -2.45
C LEU A 347 1.05 -31.30 -1.20
N VAL A 348 -0.04 -30.54 -1.28
CA VAL A 348 -0.91 -30.28 -0.12
C VAL A 348 -1.59 -31.57 0.35
N ALA A 349 -2.02 -32.43 -0.57
CA ALA A 349 -2.60 -33.73 -0.23
C ALA A 349 -1.59 -34.67 0.47
N ALA A 350 -0.34 -34.71 0.00
CA ALA A 350 0.71 -35.53 0.59
C ALA A 350 1.10 -35.07 2.00
N LEU A 351 1.12 -33.76 2.24
CA LEU A 351 1.50 -33.17 3.53
C LEU A 351 0.38 -33.25 4.58
N ALA A 352 -0.88 -33.09 4.16
CA ALA A 352 -2.07 -33.14 5.02
C ALA A 352 -1.97 -32.29 6.31
N LEU A 353 -1.34 -31.11 6.22
CA LEU A 353 -1.10 -30.23 7.36
C LEU A 353 -2.30 -29.30 7.60
N PRO A 354 -2.90 -29.25 8.80
CA PRO A 354 -4.09 -28.42 9.07
C PRO A 354 -3.91 -26.92 8.81
N ALA A 355 -2.68 -26.42 8.98
CA ALA A 355 -2.32 -25.02 8.77
C ALA A 355 -1.91 -24.68 7.32
N LEU A 356 -1.80 -25.68 6.43
CA LEU A 356 -1.61 -25.49 4.99
C LEU A 356 -2.85 -26.02 4.27
N ARG A 357 -3.73 -25.12 3.85
CA ARG A 357 -4.98 -25.45 3.16
C ARG A 357 -4.84 -25.17 1.67
N LEU A 358 -5.47 -25.99 0.84
CA LEU A 358 -5.58 -25.70 -0.59
C LEU A 358 -6.78 -24.76 -0.84
N SER A 359 -6.60 -23.73 -1.66
CA SER A 359 -7.71 -22.93 -2.17
C SER A 359 -8.61 -23.82 -3.04
N PRO A 360 -9.91 -23.97 -2.74
CA PRO A 360 -10.79 -24.78 -3.56
C PRO A 360 -11.03 -24.12 -4.92
N LEU A 361 -11.15 -24.93 -5.97
CA LEU A 361 -11.62 -24.48 -7.27
C LEU A 361 -13.14 -24.32 -7.24
N VAL A 362 -13.63 -23.18 -7.71
CA VAL A 362 -15.05 -22.92 -7.87
C VAL A 362 -15.49 -23.46 -9.22
N GLN A 363 -16.29 -24.52 -9.20
CA GLN A 363 -16.79 -25.18 -10.40
C GLN A 363 -18.12 -24.56 -10.84
N ALA A 364 -18.24 -24.26 -12.14
CA ALA A 364 -19.45 -23.77 -12.76
C ALA A 364 -19.50 -24.23 -14.24
N GLN A 365 -20.69 -24.37 -14.78
CA GLN A 365 -20.94 -24.76 -16.18
C GLN A 365 -21.06 -23.55 -17.11
N SER A 366 -21.26 -22.35 -16.56
CA SER A 366 -21.37 -21.10 -17.33
C SER A 366 -20.94 -19.89 -16.49
N TRP A 367 -20.65 -18.78 -17.18
CA TRP A 367 -20.37 -17.50 -16.52
C TRP A 367 -21.53 -17.00 -15.66
N GLU A 368 -22.77 -17.25 -16.08
CA GLU A 368 -23.98 -16.92 -15.32
C GLU A 368 -24.05 -17.72 -13.99
N GLN A 369 -23.81 -19.03 -14.04
CA GLN A 369 -23.77 -19.84 -12.82
C GLN A 369 -22.64 -19.39 -11.90
N LEU A 370 -21.46 -19.07 -12.45
CA LEU A 370 -20.34 -18.56 -11.68
C LEU A 370 -20.65 -17.20 -11.05
N ALA A 371 -21.41 -16.34 -11.74
CA ALA A 371 -21.89 -15.07 -11.18
C ALA A 371 -22.85 -15.28 -10.00
N GLY A 372 -23.73 -16.29 -10.09
CA GLY A 372 -24.59 -16.73 -8.99
C GLY A 372 -23.79 -17.18 -7.77
N ILE A 373 -22.78 -18.05 -7.97
CA ILE A 373 -21.89 -18.50 -6.89
C ILE A 373 -21.10 -17.31 -6.30
N ARG A 374 -20.61 -16.40 -7.14
CA ARG A 374 -19.91 -15.18 -6.70
C ARG A 374 -20.77 -14.33 -5.75
N ALA A 375 -22.10 -14.32 -5.89
CA ALA A 375 -22.98 -13.57 -5.00
C ALA A 375 -22.94 -14.09 -3.54
N GLU A 376 -22.56 -15.35 -3.32
CA GLU A 376 -22.38 -15.95 -1.99
C GLU A 376 -21.13 -15.42 -1.24
N SER A 377 -20.29 -14.62 -1.89
CA SER A 377 -19.00 -14.17 -1.33
C SER A 377 -19.14 -13.52 0.05
N ARG A 378 -20.21 -12.74 0.27
CA ARG A 378 -20.47 -12.08 1.56
C ARG A 378 -20.69 -13.08 2.69
N ALA A 379 -21.61 -14.03 2.48
CA ALA A 379 -21.91 -15.09 3.45
C ALA A 379 -20.68 -15.98 3.73
N ARG A 380 -19.77 -16.11 2.76
CA ARG A 380 -18.51 -16.87 2.89
C ARG A 380 -17.36 -16.06 3.49
N GLY A 381 -17.54 -14.75 3.74
CA GLY A 381 -16.48 -13.88 4.26
C GLY A 381 -15.33 -13.63 3.28
N VAL A 382 -15.60 -13.68 1.97
CA VAL A 382 -14.63 -13.44 0.89
C VAL A 382 -15.06 -12.26 0.00
N GLU A 383 -14.15 -11.72 -0.81
CA GLU A 383 -14.39 -10.48 -1.57
C GLU A 383 -14.98 -10.68 -2.98
N GLY A 384 -15.13 -11.94 -3.42
CA GLY A 384 -15.47 -12.27 -4.81
C GLY A 384 -14.67 -13.49 -5.29
N LEU A 385 -14.35 -13.49 -6.59
CA LEU A 385 -13.56 -14.53 -7.23
C LEU A 385 -12.25 -13.97 -7.81
N MET A 386 -11.22 -14.82 -7.81
CA MET A 386 -10.04 -14.69 -8.64
C MET A 386 -10.24 -15.56 -9.88
N LEU A 387 -10.09 -14.98 -11.07
CA LEU A 387 -10.11 -15.72 -12.34
C LEU A 387 -8.68 -15.75 -12.89
N LYS A 388 -8.11 -16.93 -13.00
CA LYS A 388 -6.73 -17.14 -13.46
C LYS A 388 -6.75 -17.86 -14.80
N ALA A 389 -6.15 -17.30 -15.85
CA ALA A 389 -6.06 -18.01 -17.11
C ALA A 389 -5.26 -19.31 -16.92
N ALA A 390 -5.81 -20.44 -17.37
CA ALA A 390 -5.23 -21.77 -17.14
C ALA A 390 -3.85 -21.94 -17.79
N SER A 391 -3.60 -21.21 -18.89
CA SER A 391 -2.33 -21.14 -19.61
C SER A 391 -1.32 -20.14 -19.04
N ALA A 392 -1.69 -19.36 -18.01
CA ALA A 392 -0.84 -18.28 -17.50
C ALA A 392 0.42 -18.81 -16.80
N GLN A 393 1.57 -18.26 -17.16
CA GLN A 393 2.78 -18.34 -16.34
C GLN A 393 2.64 -17.41 -15.13
N TYR A 394 3.53 -17.57 -14.15
CA TYR A 394 3.58 -16.67 -13.00
C TYR A 394 4.44 -15.43 -13.34
N GLY A 395 3.77 -14.33 -13.69
CA GLY A 395 4.42 -13.09 -14.09
C GLY A 395 5.00 -12.25 -12.93
N VAL A 396 5.67 -11.15 -13.27
CA VAL A 396 6.26 -10.22 -12.29
C VAL A 396 5.45 -8.93 -12.25
N GLY A 397 4.83 -8.64 -11.10
CA GLY A 397 3.98 -7.46 -10.97
C GLY A 397 2.68 -7.61 -11.77
N ARG A 398 2.17 -6.51 -12.33
CA ARG A 398 0.90 -6.51 -13.07
C ARG A 398 1.18 -6.53 -14.58
N THR A 399 1.25 -7.71 -15.17
CA THR A 399 1.50 -7.89 -16.60
C THR A 399 0.46 -8.83 -17.23
N LYS A 400 0.34 -8.76 -18.57
CA LYS A 400 -0.57 -9.59 -19.37
C LYS A 400 0.15 -10.46 -20.40
N ASP A 401 1.44 -10.22 -20.62
CA ASP A 401 2.29 -10.81 -21.65
C ASP A 401 2.49 -12.32 -21.49
N VAL A 402 2.49 -12.80 -20.25
CA VAL A 402 2.66 -14.21 -19.91
C VAL A 402 1.40 -14.84 -19.30
N GLY A 403 0.23 -14.25 -19.59
CA GLY A 403 -1.06 -14.62 -19.01
C GLY A 403 -1.62 -13.56 -18.07
N THR A 404 -2.85 -13.73 -17.60
CA THR A 404 -3.55 -12.71 -16.80
C THR A 404 -4.33 -13.33 -15.65
N TRP A 405 -4.29 -12.68 -14.49
CA TRP A 405 -5.21 -12.91 -13.38
C TRP A 405 -6.18 -11.73 -13.24
N TRP A 406 -7.45 -12.01 -12.97
CA TRP A 406 -8.47 -11.02 -12.71
C TRP A 406 -9.03 -11.17 -11.30
N LYS A 407 -9.33 -10.03 -10.66
CA LYS A 407 -10.19 -9.97 -9.48
C LYS A 407 -11.60 -9.59 -9.95
N TRP A 408 -12.54 -10.51 -9.78
CA TRP A 408 -13.96 -10.32 -10.04
C TRP A 408 -14.67 -10.18 -8.69
N LYS A 409 -14.58 -8.97 -8.13
CA LYS A 409 -15.16 -8.62 -6.82
C LYS A 409 -16.67 -8.54 -6.89
N ILE A 410 -17.35 -8.72 -5.77
CA ILE A 410 -18.74 -8.27 -5.59
C ILE A 410 -18.81 -6.74 -5.57
N ASP A 411 -19.98 -6.20 -5.90
CA ASP A 411 -20.20 -4.77 -5.83
C ASP A 411 -20.15 -4.28 -4.37
N PRO A 412 -19.56 -3.09 -4.13
CA PRO A 412 -19.58 -2.49 -2.81
C PRO A 412 -21.03 -2.25 -2.37
N TYR A 413 -21.24 -2.11 -1.06
CA TYR A 413 -22.45 -1.44 -0.61
C TYR A 413 -22.38 0.02 -1.05
N SER A 414 -23.51 0.64 -1.33
CA SER A 414 -23.59 2.05 -1.68
C SER A 414 -24.78 2.71 -0.97
N VAL A 415 -24.60 3.97 -0.61
CA VAL A 415 -25.69 4.86 -0.18
C VAL A 415 -25.50 6.23 -0.80
N ASP A 416 -26.60 6.94 -1.02
CA ASP A 416 -26.59 8.33 -1.44
C ASP A 416 -26.51 9.24 -0.21
N ALA A 417 -25.48 10.07 -0.16
CA ALA A 417 -25.18 10.86 1.02
C ALA A 417 -24.79 12.31 0.71
N VAL A 418 -25.03 13.17 1.68
CA VAL A 418 -24.86 14.62 1.57
C VAL A 418 -23.48 15.04 2.02
N LEU A 419 -22.81 15.90 1.25
CA LEU A 419 -21.56 16.55 1.68
C LEU A 419 -21.85 17.65 2.72
N ILE A 420 -21.30 17.51 3.92
CA ILE A 420 -21.54 18.46 5.04
C ILE A 420 -20.27 19.13 5.57
N TYR A 421 -19.10 18.51 5.40
CA TYR A 421 -17.82 19.14 5.71
C TYR A 421 -16.78 18.81 4.64
N ALA A 422 -15.85 19.73 4.43
CA ALA A 422 -14.69 19.49 3.60
C ALA A 422 -13.43 20.04 4.27
N GLN A 423 -12.32 19.33 4.12
CA GLN A 423 -11.02 19.72 4.64
C GLN A 423 -10.02 19.88 3.49
N ALA A 424 -9.13 20.85 3.61
CA ALA A 424 -8.03 21.04 2.68
C ALA A 424 -7.19 19.77 2.58
N GLY A 425 -6.78 19.42 1.35
CA GLY A 425 -5.88 18.31 1.09
C GLY A 425 -4.49 18.57 1.65
N HIS A 426 -3.57 17.66 1.35
CA HIS A 426 -2.16 17.77 1.77
C HIS A 426 -1.24 17.67 0.55
N GLY A 427 -0.03 18.21 0.65
CA GLY A 427 0.96 18.21 -0.43
C GLY A 427 0.43 18.88 -1.71
N ARG A 428 0.50 18.18 -2.86
CA ARG A 428 0.07 18.73 -4.18
C ARG A 428 -1.39 19.22 -4.23
N ARG A 429 -2.24 18.78 -3.30
CA ARG A 429 -3.65 19.19 -3.21
C ARG A 429 -3.94 20.09 -2.01
N ALA A 430 -2.90 20.69 -1.38
CA ALA A 430 -3.04 21.57 -0.22
C ALA A 430 -3.99 22.75 -0.46
N SER A 431 -4.00 23.27 -1.69
CA SER A 431 -4.87 24.39 -2.08
C SER A 431 -6.31 23.99 -2.36
N LEU A 432 -6.64 22.69 -2.40
CA LEU A 432 -7.97 22.16 -2.75
C LEU A 432 -8.63 21.49 -1.53
N TYR A 433 -9.95 21.57 -1.43
CA TYR A 433 -10.70 20.74 -0.49
C TYR A 433 -10.94 19.36 -1.09
N THR A 434 -10.28 18.33 -0.56
CA THR A 434 -10.36 16.96 -1.10
C THR A 434 -10.72 15.89 -0.08
N ASP A 435 -10.79 16.25 1.21
CA ASP A 435 -11.19 15.34 2.28
C ASP A 435 -12.63 15.67 2.68
N TYR A 436 -13.57 14.84 2.24
CA TYR A 436 -15.00 15.11 2.34
C TYR A 436 -15.65 14.28 3.44
N THR A 437 -16.56 14.89 4.21
CA THR A 437 -17.38 14.21 5.21
C THR A 437 -18.83 14.13 4.74
N PHE A 438 -19.36 12.92 4.70
CA PHE A 438 -20.69 12.61 4.20
C PHE A 438 -21.64 12.24 5.34
N ALA A 439 -22.89 12.65 5.18
CA ALA A 439 -23.98 12.40 6.12
C ALA A 439 -25.22 11.83 5.44
N VAL A 440 -25.97 11.07 6.20
CA VAL A 440 -27.31 10.57 5.89
C VAL A 440 -28.32 11.21 6.84
N TRP A 441 -29.60 11.13 6.53
CA TRP A 441 -30.65 11.59 7.43
C TRP A 441 -30.84 10.62 8.61
N ASP A 442 -31.08 11.12 9.82
CA ASP A 442 -31.33 10.28 11.01
C ASP A 442 -32.77 9.74 11.12
N GLY A 443 -33.71 10.27 10.34
CA GLY A 443 -35.10 9.84 10.26
C GLY A 443 -35.79 10.29 8.95
N GLU A 444 -37.06 9.90 8.78
CA GLU A 444 -37.81 10.10 7.53
C GLU A 444 -38.67 11.38 7.50
N GLU A 445 -38.96 12.01 8.64
CA GLU A 445 -39.92 13.12 8.76
C GLU A 445 -39.32 14.47 9.21
N ASP A 446 -40.18 15.49 9.33
CA ASP A 446 -39.85 16.88 9.67
C ASP A 446 -39.01 17.00 10.95
N GLY A 447 -37.91 17.76 10.88
CA GLY A 447 -36.93 17.91 11.96
C GLY A 447 -35.74 16.94 11.92
N ARG A 448 -35.68 16.06 10.91
CA ARG A 448 -34.52 15.20 10.63
C ARG A 448 -33.20 15.98 10.52
N GLN A 449 -32.12 15.37 10.97
CA GLN A 449 -30.78 15.94 10.97
C GLN A 449 -29.82 15.09 10.14
N LEU A 450 -28.88 15.77 9.47
CA LEU A 450 -27.79 15.11 8.78
C LEU A 450 -26.75 14.62 9.80
N VAL A 451 -26.58 13.30 9.87
CA VAL A 451 -25.63 12.66 10.77
C VAL A 451 -24.44 12.12 9.98
N PRO A 452 -23.20 12.54 10.29
CA PRO A 452 -22.01 12.04 9.62
C PRO A 452 -21.86 10.52 9.80
N PHE A 453 -21.59 9.81 8.71
CA PHE A 453 -21.33 8.36 8.75
C PHE A 453 -20.01 7.96 8.07
N ALA A 454 -19.50 8.77 7.12
CA ALA A 454 -18.31 8.43 6.35
C ALA A 454 -17.44 9.66 6.04
N LYS A 455 -16.15 9.42 5.88
CA LYS A 455 -15.21 10.35 5.23
C LYS A 455 -14.63 9.69 4.00
N ALA A 456 -14.64 10.35 2.86
CA ALA A 456 -14.00 9.84 1.64
C ALA A 456 -13.17 10.93 0.95
N TYR A 457 -12.08 10.49 0.32
CA TYR A 457 -11.06 11.35 -0.30
C TYR A 457 -10.65 10.85 -1.70
N SER A 458 -11.36 9.85 -2.23
CA SER A 458 -11.06 9.21 -3.51
C SER A 458 -12.34 8.92 -4.28
N GLY A 459 -12.21 8.77 -5.60
CA GLY A 459 -13.31 8.44 -6.50
C GLY A 459 -13.65 9.52 -7.52
N LEU A 460 -13.18 10.75 -7.30
CA LEU A 460 -13.37 11.87 -8.24
C LEU A 460 -12.13 12.07 -9.12
N THR A 461 -12.39 12.43 -10.38
CA THR A 461 -11.40 12.96 -11.33
C THR A 461 -10.96 14.36 -10.94
N ASP A 462 -9.83 14.84 -11.48
CA ASP A 462 -9.34 16.20 -11.18
C ASP A 462 -10.34 17.28 -11.62
N ALA A 463 -11.10 17.05 -12.70
CA ALA A 463 -12.16 17.94 -13.16
C ALA A 463 -13.33 18.01 -12.17
N GLU A 464 -13.77 16.85 -11.66
CA GLU A 464 -14.83 16.79 -10.64
C GLU A 464 -14.37 17.41 -9.31
N ILE A 465 -13.12 17.17 -8.89
CA ILE A 465 -12.54 17.81 -7.70
C ILE A 465 -12.61 19.33 -7.82
N ALA A 466 -12.24 19.90 -8.97
CA ALA A 466 -12.31 21.35 -9.19
C ALA A 466 -13.74 21.90 -9.08
N GLN A 467 -14.73 21.16 -9.57
CA GLN A 467 -16.14 21.54 -9.44
C GLN A 467 -16.61 21.52 -7.98
N VAL A 468 -16.26 20.48 -7.23
CA VAL A 468 -16.62 20.33 -5.82
C VAL A 468 -15.91 21.37 -4.96
N ASP A 469 -14.63 21.65 -5.19
CA ASP A 469 -13.86 22.70 -4.51
C ASP A 469 -14.50 24.09 -4.70
N ASN A 470 -14.88 24.44 -5.93
CA ASN A 470 -15.58 25.69 -6.23
C ASN A 470 -16.92 25.78 -5.50
N ALA A 471 -17.68 24.69 -5.44
CA ALA A 471 -18.94 24.65 -4.71
C ALA A 471 -18.70 24.85 -3.20
N ILE A 472 -17.74 24.14 -2.61
CA ILE A 472 -17.36 24.26 -1.18
C ILE A 472 -17.01 25.71 -0.83
N ARG A 473 -16.21 26.40 -1.66
CA ARG A 473 -15.84 27.80 -1.42
C ARG A 473 -17.05 28.73 -1.43
N ARG A 474 -18.02 28.48 -2.30
CA ARG A 474 -19.26 29.28 -2.42
C ARG A 474 -20.26 28.99 -1.31
N THR A 475 -20.25 27.78 -0.75
CA THR A 475 -21.24 27.32 0.24
C THR A 475 -20.69 27.21 1.66
N THR A 476 -19.44 27.61 1.89
CA THR A 476 -18.83 27.63 3.23
C THR A 476 -19.66 28.49 4.19
N ILE A 477 -20.03 27.91 5.34
CA ILE A 477 -20.74 28.61 6.43
C ILE A 477 -19.72 29.01 7.50
N GLU A 478 -18.95 28.04 8.02
CA GLU A 478 -17.97 28.27 9.09
C GLU A 478 -16.60 27.69 8.73
N LYS A 479 -15.57 28.24 9.38
CA LYS A 479 -14.18 27.83 9.22
C LYS A 479 -13.63 27.34 10.56
N PHE A 480 -13.12 26.12 10.58
CA PHE A 480 -12.47 25.50 11.74
C PHE A 480 -11.06 25.05 11.34
N GLY A 481 -10.10 25.97 11.39
CA GLY A 481 -8.74 25.73 10.87
C GLY A 481 -8.77 25.32 9.38
N PRO A 482 -8.31 24.11 8.99
CA PRO A 482 -8.35 23.63 7.60
C PRO A 482 -9.73 23.09 7.17
N VAL A 483 -10.68 22.96 8.10
CA VAL A 483 -12.02 22.40 7.85
C VAL A 483 -13.03 23.50 7.53
N ARG A 484 -13.94 23.21 6.62
CA ARG A 484 -15.09 24.04 6.26
C ARG A 484 -16.37 23.27 6.54
N SER A 485 -17.31 23.89 7.24
CA SER A 485 -18.72 23.48 7.17
C SER A 485 -19.33 24.11 5.93
N VAL A 486 -20.15 23.34 5.21
CA VAL A 486 -20.77 23.81 3.97
C VAL A 486 -22.28 23.71 4.07
N LYS A 487 -22.99 24.60 3.38
CA LYS A 487 -24.43 24.48 3.18
C LYS A 487 -24.71 23.17 2.42
N PRO A 488 -25.50 22.24 2.99
CA PRO A 488 -25.94 21.03 2.30
C PRO A 488 -26.52 21.38 0.93
N SER A 489 -25.89 20.87 -0.13
CA SER A 489 -26.25 21.21 -1.52
C SER A 489 -25.83 20.18 -2.56
N MET A 490 -25.09 19.15 -2.17
CA MET A 490 -24.59 18.13 -3.10
C MET A 490 -24.78 16.74 -2.49
N VAL A 491 -25.28 15.81 -3.31
CA VAL A 491 -25.44 14.40 -2.99
C VAL A 491 -24.46 13.57 -3.82
N PHE A 492 -23.90 12.56 -3.17
CA PHE A 492 -22.93 11.65 -3.76
C PHE A 492 -23.30 10.21 -3.43
N GLU A 493 -23.10 9.33 -4.41
CA GLU A 493 -23.17 7.90 -4.18
C GLU A 493 -21.85 7.45 -3.55
N ILE A 494 -21.91 6.97 -2.32
CA ILE A 494 -20.75 6.56 -1.52
C ILE A 494 -20.71 5.04 -1.41
N GLY A 495 -19.68 4.45 -2.02
CA GLY A 495 -19.43 3.01 -1.99
C GLY A 495 -18.51 2.60 -0.84
N PHE A 496 -18.78 1.48 -0.17
CA PHE A 496 -17.95 0.91 0.90
C PHE A 496 -17.97 -0.62 0.91
N GLU A 497 -16.91 -1.25 1.43
CA GLU A 497 -16.71 -2.70 1.37
C GLU A 497 -17.34 -3.45 2.56
N GLY A 498 -17.58 -2.78 3.68
CA GLY A 498 -18.17 -3.39 4.87
C GLY A 498 -18.77 -2.34 5.81
N ILE A 499 -19.64 -2.80 6.70
CA ILE A 499 -20.42 -1.98 7.63
C ILE A 499 -20.48 -2.69 8.99
N ALA A 500 -20.32 -1.93 10.08
CA ALA A 500 -20.34 -2.46 11.44
C ALA A 500 -20.92 -1.43 12.42
N LEU A 501 -21.46 -1.91 13.55
CA LEU A 501 -21.86 -1.04 14.66
C LEU A 501 -20.63 -0.39 15.30
N SER A 502 -20.75 0.88 15.68
CA SER A 502 -19.65 1.63 16.27
C SER A 502 -20.14 2.66 17.29
N PRO A 503 -19.75 2.54 18.57
CA PRO A 503 -20.08 3.54 19.59
C PRO A 503 -19.27 4.85 19.46
N ARG A 504 -18.28 4.88 18.56
CA ARG A 504 -17.40 6.06 18.35
C ARG A 504 -17.98 7.06 17.35
N HIS A 505 -18.92 6.65 16.51
CA HIS A 505 -19.49 7.48 15.44
C HIS A 505 -20.89 7.94 15.84
N LYS A 506 -21.25 9.19 15.54
CA LYS A 506 -22.57 9.73 15.87
C LYS A 506 -23.71 8.94 15.22
N SER A 507 -23.47 8.40 14.01
CA SER A 507 -24.40 7.51 13.33
C SER A 507 -24.58 6.15 14.02
N GLY A 508 -23.72 5.78 14.98
CA GLY A 508 -23.65 4.42 15.51
C GLY A 508 -23.06 3.41 14.52
N ILE A 509 -22.53 3.85 13.37
CA ILE A 509 -22.09 3.00 12.26
C ILE A 509 -20.67 3.38 11.83
N ALA A 510 -19.85 2.36 11.56
CA ALA A 510 -18.57 2.50 10.89
C ALA A 510 -18.59 1.75 9.55
N VAL A 511 -18.11 2.40 8.50
CA VAL A 511 -17.95 1.81 7.16
C VAL A 511 -16.48 1.59 6.81
N ARG A 512 -16.18 0.57 6.02
CA ARG A 512 -14.82 0.20 5.59
C ARG A 512 -14.55 0.66 4.15
N PHE A 513 -13.44 1.37 3.96
CA PHE A 513 -12.98 1.92 2.66
C PHE A 513 -14.04 2.70 1.88
N PRO A 514 -14.69 3.71 2.50
CA PRO A 514 -15.62 4.58 1.78
C PRO A 514 -14.91 5.32 0.63
N ARG A 515 -15.55 5.33 -0.53
CA ARG A 515 -15.11 6.03 -1.74
C ARG A 515 -16.30 6.66 -2.45
N ILE A 516 -16.07 7.73 -3.17
CA ILE A 516 -17.09 8.36 -4.01
C ILE A 516 -17.21 7.53 -5.29
N LEU A 517 -18.41 7.08 -5.62
CA LEU A 517 -18.66 6.37 -6.88
C LEU A 517 -19.00 7.39 -7.98
N ARG A 518 -19.87 8.34 -7.66
CA ARG A 518 -20.23 9.46 -8.52
C ARG A 518 -20.96 10.54 -7.73
N ARG A 519 -21.03 11.73 -8.31
CA ARG A 519 -22.00 12.75 -7.90
C ARG A 519 -23.39 12.39 -8.40
N ARG A 520 -24.42 12.64 -7.60
CA ARG A 520 -25.83 12.39 -7.91
C ARG A 520 -26.53 13.69 -8.23
N ASP A 521 -26.30 14.19 -9.44
CA ASP A 521 -26.97 15.40 -9.94
C ASP A 521 -28.48 15.19 -10.17
N ASP A 522 -28.91 13.93 -10.19
CA ASP A 522 -30.31 13.51 -10.26
C ASP A 522 -31.04 13.52 -8.90
N LYS A 523 -30.33 13.76 -7.78
CA LYS A 523 -30.90 13.74 -6.43
C LYS A 523 -30.75 15.08 -5.70
N THR A 524 -31.78 15.45 -4.95
CA THR A 524 -31.74 16.56 -3.99
C THR A 524 -31.21 16.10 -2.63
N VAL A 525 -30.89 17.05 -1.75
CA VAL A 525 -30.41 16.75 -0.38
C VAL A 525 -31.46 15.92 0.38
N GLU A 526 -32.73 16.17 0.09
CA GLU A 526 -33.89 15.52 0.68
C GLU A 526 -34.02 14.04 0.27
N ASP A 527 -33.49 13.67 -0.91
CA ASP A 527 -33.49 12.31 -1.49
C ASP A 527 -32.28 11.46 -1.06
N ALA A 528 -31.42 12.00 -0.20
CA ALA A 528 -30.31 11.24 0.38
C ALA A 528 -30.86 10.13 1.29
N ASP A 529 -30.08 9.05 1.40
CA ASP A 529 -30.47 7.90 2.20
C ASP A 529 -30.51 8.22 3.70
N THR A 530 -31.10 7.30 4.46
CA THR A 530 -31.30 7.45 5.90
C THR A 530 -30.41 6.51 6.70
N LEU A 531 -30.35 6.74 8.01
CA LEU A 531 -29.69 5.85 8.94
C LEU A 531 -30.37 4.47 8.97
N GLU A 532 -31.67 4.39 8.67
CA GLU A 532 -32.39 3.13 8.52
C GLU A 532 -31.90 2.34 7.31
N THR A 533 -31.65 3.01 6.17
CA THR A 533 -31.01 2.38 5.00
C THR A 533 -29.69 1.71 5.39
N LEU A 534 -28.84 2.41 6.14
CA LEU A 534 -27.56 1.85 6.62
C LEU A 534 -27.76 0.68 7.60
N LYS A 535 -28.78 0.73 8.47
CA LYS A 535 -29.14 -0.39 9.37
C LYS A 535 -29.68 -1.61 8.61
N GLY A 536 -30.42 -1.40 7.53
CA GLY A 536 -30.85 -2.48 6.62
C GLY A 536 -29.66 -3.20 6.00
N LEU A 537 -28.62 -2.46 5.60
CA LEU A 537 -27.38 -3.04 5.08
C LEU A 537 -26.59 -3.83 6.13
N LEU A 538 -26.66 -3.46 7.41
CA LEU A 538 -26.09 -4.24 8.51
C LEU A 538 -26.78 -5.60 8.66
N ALA A 539 -28.10 -5.65 8.54
CA ALA A 539 -28.88 -6.88 8.68
C ALA A 539 -28.64 -7.87 7.52
N GLY A 540 -28.36 -7.37 6.31
CA GLY A 540 -27.96 -8.21 5.17
C GLY A 540 -26.47 -8.56 5.12
N ALA A 541 -25.66 -8.07 6.05
CA ALA A 541 -24.24 -8.37 6.19
C ALA A 541 -23.92 -9.37 7.31
N ALA A 542 -24.87 -9.56 8.24
CA ALA A 542 -24.84 -10.58 9.29
C ALA A 542 -25.41 -11.90 8.76
#